data_AF-A0A348VU33-F1
#
_entry.id   AF-A0A348VU33-F1
#
_cell.length_a   1.000
_cell.length_b   1.000
_cell.length_c   1.000
_cell.angle_alpha   90.00
_cell.angle_beta   90.00
_cell.angle_gamma   90.00
#
_symmetry.space_group_name_H-M   'P 1'
#
loop_
_entity.id
_entity.type
_entity.pdbx_description
1 polymer ?
#
loop_
_entity_poly.entity_id
_entity_poly.type
_entity_poly.pdbx_seq_one_letter_code
_entity_poly.pdbx_strand_id
1 'polypeptide(L)'
;MRNSTAEKLKRLLIEHSHLIEEYTAVACPDCTDVCCRQKHCLFREKDIVYLTALGKEVPVRNETLPPDGPCQFMGRAGCSLPRWRRPFRCTWYFCEPLLSALHDAPARRSRELSKALQKMADLYGEL
;
A
#
# COMPACT_ATOMS: atom_id res chain seq x y z
N MET A 1 -12.43 17.55 -17.94
CA MET A 1 -12.51 16.18 -17.42
C MET A 1 -12.61 16.26 -15.90
N ARG A 2 -13.71 15.76 -15.31
CA ARG A 2 -13.94 15.86 -13.86
C ARG A 2 -12.94 14.97 -13.12
N ASN A 3 -12.16 15.61 -12.26
CA ASN A 3 -11.10 15.02 -11.44
C ASN A 3 -11.77 14.16 -10.34
N SER A 4 -12.09 12.89 -10.66
CA SER A 4 -12.78 11.98 -9.73
C SER A 4 -11.94 11.75 -8.47
N THR A 5 -12.60 11.45 -7.34
CA THR A 5 -11.93 11.11 -6.08
C THR A 5 -10.90 10.00 -6.26
N ALA A 6 -11.20 9.00 -7.10
CA ALA A 6 -10.28 7.93 -7.45
C ALA A 6 -9.01 8.42 -8.16
N GLU A 7 -9.10 9.34 -9.13
CA GLU A 7 -7.91 9.90 -9.81
C GLU A 7 -7.07 10.76 -8.84
N LYS A 8 -7.71 11.53 -7.95
CA LYS A 8 -7.00 12.28 -6.90
C LYS A 8 -6.24 11.34 -5.96
N LEU A 9 -6.88 10.25 -5.53
CA LEU A 9 -6.27 9.25 -4.65
C LEU A 9 -5.11 8.54 -5.33
N LYS A 10 -5.29 8.11 -6.58
CA LYS A 10 -4.23 7.50 -7.41
C LYS A 10 -3.01 8.41 -7.52
N ARG A 11 -3.22 9.69 -7.80
CA ARG A 11 -2.12 10.66 -7.91
C ARG A 11 -1.36 10.78 -6.59
N LEU A 12 -2.04 10.91 -5.45
CA LEU A 12 -1.36 10.95 -4.15
C LEU A 12 -0.56 9.67 -3.88
N LEU A 13 -1.13 8.50 -4.18
CA LEU A 13 -0.48 7.21 -3.99
C LEU A 13 0.79 7.07 -4.85
N ILE A 14 0.79 7.63 -6.06
CA ILE A 14 1.97 7.67 -6.93
C ILE A 14 3.00 8.67 -6.40
N GLU A 15 2.58 9.90 -6.09
CA GLU A 15 3.47 10.97 -5.62
C GLU A 15 4.24 10.57 -4.35
N HIS A 16 3.61 9.81 -3.45
CA HIS A 16 4.17 9.46 -2.15
C HIS A 16 4.58 7.98 -2.04
N SER A 17 4.59 7.20 -3.14
CA SER A 17 4.97 5.78 -3.08
C SER A 17 6.41 5.60 -2.60
N HIS A 18 7.30 6.48 -3.09
CA HIS A 18 8.73 6.48 -2.77
C HIS A 18 8.99 6.60 -1.26
N LEU A 19 8.19 7.40 -0.54
CA LEU A 19 8.32 7.60 0.90
C LEU A 19 8.18 6.30 1.70
N ILE A 20 7.50 5.28 1.17
CA ILE A 20 7.39 3.98 1.85
C ILE A 20 8.28 2.94 1.14
N GLU A 21 8.44 3.05 -0.18
CA GLU A 21 9.25 2.13 -0.98
C GLU A 21 10.73 2.17 -0.58
N GLU A 22 11.28 3.35 -0.27
CA GLU A 22 12.64 3.51 0.26
C GLU A 22 12.88 2.65 1.51
N TYR A 23 11.95 2.66 2.48
CA TYR A 23 12.09 1.88 3.71
C TYR A 23 11.88 0.39 3.46
N THR A 24 10.92 0.01 2.60
CA THR A 24 10.70 -1.41 2.28
C THR A 24 11.85 -2.03 1.50
N ALA A 25 12.54 -1.25 0.66
CA ALA A 25 13.68 -1.74 -0.12
C ALA A 25 14.87 -2.11 0.79
N VAL A 26 14.99 -1.48 1.95
CA VAL A 26 16.01 -1.78 2.96
C VAL A 26 15.55 -2.87 3.92
N ALA A 27 14.31 -2.79 4.42
CA ALA A 27 13.84 -3.67 5.48
C ALA A 27 13.32 -5.03 5.00
N CYS A 28 12.72 -5.11 3.80
CA CYS A 28 12.07 -6.33 3.33
C CYS A 28 13.00 -7.46 2.85
N PRO A 29 14.14 -7.20 2.18
CA PRO A 29 15.00 -8.28 1.66
C PRO A 29 15.51 -9.27 2.73
N ASP A 30 15.79 -8.77 3.93
CA ASP A 30 16.35 -9.56 5.03
C ASP A 30 15.31 -9.91 6.11
N CYS A 31 14.02 -9.69 5.83
CA CYS A 31 12.95 -9.87 6.79
C CYS A 31 12.62 -11.36 7.00
N THR A 32 12.81 -11.85 8.24
CA THR A 32 12.49 -13.23 8.62
C THR A 32 11.04 -13.43 9.06
N ASP A 33 10.36 -12.37 9.51
CA ASP A 33 8.93 -12.37 9.86
C ASP A 33 8.11 -11.64 8.79
N VAL A 34 7.68 -12.41 7.77
CA VAL A 34 6.96 -11.88 6.62
C VAL A 34 5.60 -11.34 7.03
N CYS A 35 5.55 -10.02 7.23
CA CYS A 35 4.33 -9.30 7.53
C CYS A 35 3.37 -9.22 6.32
N CYS A 36 3.89 -9.40 5.09
CA CYS A 36 3.13 -9.42 3.84
C CYS A 36 2.43 -10.76 3.61
N ARG A 37 1.36 -11.03 4.38
CA ARG A 37 0.59 -12.29 4.28
C ARG A 37 -0.52 -12.22 3.25
N GLN A 38 -0.99 -13.38 2.77
CA GLN A 38 -2.12 -13.50 1.84
C GLN A 38 -3.36 -12.71 2.27
N LYS A 39 -3.72 -12.73 3.57
CA LYS A 39 -4.86 -11.95 4.08
C LYS A 39 -4.75 -10.43 3.85
N HIS A 40 -3.56 -9.90 3.60
CA HIS A 40 -3.37 -8.48 3.32
C HIS A 40 -3.66 -8.10 1.87
N CYS A 41 -3.58 -9.02 0.90
CA CYS A 41 -3.90 -8.72 -0.50
C CYS A 41 -5.39 -8.81 -0.83
N LEU A 42 -6.27 -8.85 0.18
CA LEU A 42 -7.71 -8.84 0.00
C LEU A 42 -8.19 -7.44 -0.35
N PHE A 43 -8.69 -7.29 -1.58
CA PHE A 43 -9.38 -6.09 -2.05
C PHE A 43 -10.77 -6.03 -1.40
N ARG A 44 -11.03 -4.95 -0.67
CA ARG A 44 -12.33 -4.66 -0.05
C ARG A 44 -13.24 -3.94 -1.05
N GLU A 45 -14.51 -3.80 -0.70
CA GLU A 45 -15.52 -3.10 -1.51
C GLU A 45 -15.03 -1.75 -2.05
N LYS A 46 -14.50 -0.87 -1.20
CA LYS A 46 -13.95 0.42 -1.61
C LYS A 46 -12.71 0.31 -2.51
N ASP A 47 -11.89 -0.73 -2.37
CA ASP A 47 -10.77 -0.99 -3.29
C ASP A 47 -11.30 -1.39 -4.68
N ILE A 48 -12.39 -2.15 -4.73
CA ILE A 48 -13.06 -2.53 -5.98
C ILE A 48 -13.68 -1.29 -6.64
N VAL A 49 -14.39 -0.45 -5.89
CA VAL A 49 -14.94 0.84 -6.37
C VAL A 49 -13.82 1.72 -6.92
N TYR A 50 -12.72 1.85 -6.18
CA TYR A 50 -11.54 2.61 -6.59
C TYR A 50 -10.98 2.15 -7.94
N LEU A 51 -10.69 0.85 -8.08
CA LEU A 51 -10.10 0.31 -9.32
C LEU A 51 -11.08 0.38 -10.50
N THR A 52 -12.36 0.11 -10.25
CA THR A 52 -13.43 0.19 -11.26
C THR A 52 -13.58 1.63 -11.76
N ALA A 53 -13.57 2.63 -10.87
CA ALA A 53 -13.63 4.05 -11.23
C ALA A 53 -12.43 4.52 -12.06
N LEU A 54 -11.29 3.81 -11.99
CA LEU A 54 -10.10 4.02 -12.80
C LEU A 54 -10.08 3.18 -14.10
N GLY A 55 -11.12 2.39 -14.37
CA GLY A 55 -11.19 1.46 -15.49
C GLY A 55 -10.11 0.37 -15.41
N LYS A 56 -9.80 -0.11 -14.20
CA LYS A 56 -8.80 -1.16 -13.95
C LYS A 56 -9.45 -2.39 -13.35
N GLU A 57 -8.97 -3.54 -13.81
CA GLU A 57 -9.34 -4.82 -13.24
C GLU A 57 -8.74 -5.01 -11.84
N VAL A 58 -9.53 -5.64 -10.98
CA VAL A 58 -9.12 -6.08 -9.64
C VAL A 58 -8.25 -7.32 -9.79
N PRO A 59 -7.02 -7.33 -9.24
CA PRO A 59 -6.18 -8.52 -9.27
C PRO A 59 -6.86 -9.74 -8.64
N VAL A 60 -6.86 -10.87 -9.35
CA VAL A 60 -7.47 -12.11 -8.89
C VAL A 60 -6.61 -12.73 -7.78
N ARG A 61 -7.24 -13.11 -6.68
CA ARG A 61 -6.60 -13.84 -5.58
C ARG A 61 -6.38 -15.30 -5.99
N ASN A 62 -5.21 -15.84 -5.65
CA ASN A 62 -4.93 -17.26 -5.72
C ASN A 62 -5.43 -17.95 -4.43
N GLU A 63 -6.56 -18.62 -4.54
CA GLU A 63 -7.22 -19.32 -3.43
C GLU A 63 -6.48 -20.57 -2.95
N THR A 64 -5.53 -21.08 -3.75
CA THR A 64 -4.72 -22.25 -3.38
C THR A 64 -3.65 -21.92 -2.34
N LEU A 65 -3.36 -20.63 -2.10
CA LEU A 65 -2.34 -20.20 -1.16
C LEU A 65 -2.90 -20.04 0.26
N PRO A 66 -2.16 -20.47 1.30
CA PRO A 66 -2.62 -20.40 2.68
C PRO A 66 -2.80 -18.94 3.13
N PRO A 67 -3.88 -18.59 3.85
CA PRO A 67 -4.16 -17.20 4.26
C PRO A 67 -3.06 -16.51 5.07
N ASP A 68 -2.30 -17.28 5.86
CA ASP A 68 -1.17 -16.78 6.64
C ASP A 68 0.19 -16.96 5.95
N GLY A 69 0.22 -17.59 4.77
CA GLY A 69 1.43 -17.67 3.97
C GLY A 69 1.80 -16.35 3.28
N PRO A 70 2.95 -16.30 2.60
CA PRO A 70 3.39 -15.14 1.85
C PRO A 70 2.36 -14.69 0.81
N CYS A 71 2.15 -13.38 0.71
CA CYS A 71 1.30 -12.79 -0.31
C CYS A 71 1.78 -13.16 -1.72
N GLN A 72 0.87 -13.49 -2.63
CA GLN A 72 1.18 -13.80 -4.03
C GLN A 72 1.88 -12.66 -4.79
N PHE A 73 1.75 -11.44 -4.29
CA PHE A 73 2.41 -10.26 -4.87
C PHE A 73 3.72 -9.92 -4.16
N MET A 74 4.23 -10.77 -3.27
CA MET A 74 5.50 -10.56 -2.59
C MET A 74 6.66 -10.93 -3.53
N GLY A 75 7.52 -9.96 -3.83
CA GLY A 75 8.80 -10.16 -4.51
C GLY A 75 9.98 -9.99 -3.55
N ARG A 76 11.21 -10.07 -4.11
CA ARG A 76 12.46 -10.02 -3.32
C ARG A 76 12.71 -8.70 -2.59
N ALA A 77 12.22 -7.59 -3.12
CA ALA A 77 12.42 -6.25 -2.55
C ALA A 77 11.12 -5.59 -2.10
N GLY A 78 10.11 -6.40 -1.77
CA GLY A 78 8.76 -5.95 -1.44
C GLY A 78 7.73 -6.32 -2.50
N CYS A 79 6.58 -5.62 -2.50
CA CYS A 79 5.45 -6.00 -3.33
C CYS A 79 5.65 -5.69 -4.82
N SER A 80 5.34 -6.63 -5.71
CA SER A 80 5.42 -6.51 -7.17
C SER A 80 4.36 -5.59 -7.77
N LEU A 81 3.27 -5.32 -7.06
CA LEU A 81 2.27 -4.35 -7.50
C LEU A 81 2.73 -2.92 -7.18
N PRO A 82 2.50 -1.94 -8.07
CA PRO A 82 2.69 -0.54 -7.72
C PRO A 82 1.69 -0.15 -6.62
N ARG A 83 2.08 0.76 -5.71
CA ARG A 83 1.28 1.08 -4.51
C ARG A 83 -0.17 1.48 -4.81
N TRP A 84 -0.41 2.21 -5.90
CA TRP A 84 -1.75 2.59 -6.33
C TRP A 84 -2.62 1.42 -6.81
N ARG A 85 -2.06 0.23 -7.09
CA ARG A 85 -2.84 -0.99 -7.40
C ARG A 85 -3.00 -1.94 -6.22
N ARG A 86 -2.37 -1.67 -5.08
CA ARG A 86 -2.49 -2.52 -3.89
C ARG A 86 -3.82 -2.23 -3.19
N PRO A 87 -4.38 -3.17 -2.41
CA PRO A 87 -5.46 -2.86 -1.50
C PRO A 87 -5.05 -1.72 -0.57
N PHE A 88 -5.98 -0.83 -0.25
CA PHE A 88 -5.67 0.38 0.52
C PHE A 88 -5.09 0.06 1.90
N ARG A 89 -5.48 -1.08 2.50
CA ARG A 89 -4.87 -1.61 3.73
C ARG A 89 -3.34 -1.73 3.65
N CYS A 90 -2.78 -2.10 2.50
CA CYS A 90 -1.33 -2.20 2.30
C CYS A 90 -0.61 -0.84 2.32
N THR A 91 -1.36 0.27 2.33
CA THR A 91 -0.83 1.63 2.49
C THR A 91 -0.72 2.03 3.97
N TRP A 92 -1.50 1.40 4.87
CA TRP A 92 -1.56 1.74 6.30
C TRP A 92 -0.84 0.75 7.20
N TYR A 93 -0.52 -0.43 6.68
CA TYR A 93 0.16 -1.44 7.45
C TYR A 93 1.66 -1.18 7.46
N PHE A 94 2.20 -0.89 8.64
CA PHE A 94 3.63 -0.78 8.92
C PHE A 94 4.00 -1.86 9.94
N CYS A 95 4.97 -2.70 9.61
CA CYS A 95 5.56 -3.64 10.57
C CYS A 95 6.58 -2.94 11.46
N GLU A 96 6.99 -3.59 12.55
CA GLU A 96 7.95 -3.03 13.52
C GLU A 96 9.25 -2.51 12.88
N PRO A 97 9.91 -3.25 11.95
CA PRO A 97 11.09 -2.72 11.26
C PRO A 97 10.82 -1.43 10.47
N LEU A 98 9.67 -1.32 9.82
CA LEU A 98 9.29 -0.11 9.08
C LEU A 98 8.98 1.06 10.02
N LEU A 99 8.31 0.79 11.15
CA LEU A 99 8.04 1.80 12.17
C LEU A 99 9.33 2.32 12.79
N SER A 100 10.28 1.45 13.10
CA SER A 100 11.62 1.85 13.59
C SER A 100 12.34 2.73 12.57
N ALA A 101 12.37 2.32 11.30
CA ALA A 101 13.02 3.09 10.25
C ALA A 101 12.36 4.47 10.02
N LEU A 102 11.04 4.55 10.17
CA LEU A 102 10.28 5.81 10.10
C LEU A 102 10.52 6.71 11.33
N HIS A 103 10.70 6.12 12.50
CA HIS A 103 11.01 6.84 13.74
C HIS A 103 12.40 7.48 13.67
N ASP A 104 13.39 6.75 13.12
CA ASP A 104 14.77 7.22 13.01
C ASP A 104 14.97 8.22 11.86
N ALA A 105 13.99 8.34 10.97
CA ALA A 105 14.01 9.31 9.87
C ALA A 105 13.86 10.76 10.36
N PRO A 106 14.37 11.76 9.61
CA PRO A 106 14.18 13.16 9.96
C PRO A 106 12.71 13.50 10.15
N ALA A 107 12.38 14.23 11.22
CA ALA A 107 11.00 14.55 11.61
C ALA A 107 10.18 15.20 10.47
N ARG A 108 10.83 15.87 9.52
CA ARG A 108 10.18 16.40 8.29
C ARG A 108 9.56 15.28 7.44
N ARG A 109 10.29 14.18 7.19
CA ARG A 109 9.82 13.04 6.38
C ARG A 109 8.64 12.33 7.04
N SER A 110 8.72 12.13 8.36
CA SER A 110 7.62 11.53 9.13
C SER A 110 6.34 12.38 9.04
N ARG A 111 6.44 13.70 9.25
CA ARG A 111 5.30 14.62 9.10
C ARG A 111 4.71 14.63 7.69
N GLU A 112 5.56 14.61 6.67
CA GLU A 112 5.15 14.55 5.27
C GLU A 112 4.36 13.27 4.97
N LEU A 113 4.88 12.12 5.40
CA LEU A 113 4.20 10.85 5.25
C LEU A 113 2.88 10.83 6.00
N SER A 114 2.83 11.26 7.26
CA SER A 114 1.57 11.31 8.04
C SER A 114 0.52 12.19 7.38
N LYS A 115 0.91 13.37 6.86
CA LYS A 115 -0.01 14.26 6.15
C LYS A 115 -0.53 13.65 4.85
N ALA A 116 0.35 12.97 4.11
CA ALA A 116 -0.03 12.29 2.88
C ALA A 116 -1.00 11.13 3.15
N LEU A 117 -0.69 10.30 4.15
CA LEU A 117 -1.55 9.19 4.58
C LEU A 117 -2.93 9.70 4.99
N GLN A 118 -3.01 10.74 5.82
CA GLN A 118 -4.31 11.32 6.23
C GLN A 118 -5.15 11.72 5.01
N LYS A 119 -4.55 12.47 4.07
CA LYS A 119 -5.25 12.90 2.86
C LYS A 119 -5.70 11.74 1.97
N MET A 120 -4.91 10.66 1.92
CA MET A 120 -5.32 9.43 1.23
C MET A 120 -6.50 8.77 1.93
N ALA A 121 -6.51 8.72 3.27
CA ALA A 121 -7.62 8.17 4.05
C ALA A 121 -8.92 8.93 3.80
N ASP A 122 -8.85 10.26 3.79
CA ASP A 122 -10.02 11.12 3.57
C ASP A 122 -10.63 10.83 2.19
N LEU A 123 -9.81 10.81 1.14
CA LEU A 123 -10.26 10.49 -0.22
C LEU A 123 -10.78 9.06 -0.35
N TYR A 124 -10.17 8.08 0.32
CA TYR A 124 -10.66 6.70 0.34
C TYR A 124 -11.99 6.58 1.13
N GLY A 125 -12.19 7.44 2.12
CA GLY A 125 -13.45 7.58 2.85
C GLY A 125 -14.60 8.03 1.96
N GLU A 126 -14.31 8.90 0.98
CA GLU A 126 -15.26 9.45 0.00
C GLU A 126 -15.61 8.53 -1.17
N LEU A 127 -14.89 7.40 -1.34
CA LEU A 127 -15.20 6.37 -2.34
C LEU A 127 -16.34 5.46 -1.88
#